data_AF-A0A5S9MCK9-F1
#
_entry.id   AF-A0A5S9MCK9-F1
#
_cell.length_a   1.000
_cell.length_b   1.000
_cell.length_c   1.000
_cell.angle_alpha   90.00
_cell.angle_beta   90.00
_cell.angle_gamma   90.00
#
_symmetry.space_group_name_H-M   'P 1'
#
loop_
_entity.id
_entity.type
_entity.pdbx_description
1 polymer ?
#
loop_
_entity_poly.entity_id
_entity_poly.type
_entity_poly.pdbx_seq_one_letter_code
_entity_poly.pdbx_strand_id
1 'polypeptide(L)'
;MSILKTQKQQYVTIKGTKNGLTLQLNDDCSFDDLLSGLREVLLLEQYTDGREGHKVNVHIKLGFRYLTEDQETRLTEAVSENEHLVIHSIESDVMSTEEARRLKAEAEITSVAKIVRSGQVLYVEGDLLLIGDVNPGGTIRAGGKYFCAWRIKRCGACWM
;
A
#
# COMPACT_ATOMS: atom_id res chain seq x y z
N MET A 1 11.52 46.82 -5.14
CA MET A 1 12.04 45.69 -4.34
C MET A 1 10.89 45.08 -3.56
N SER A 2 10.16 44.15 -4.17
CA SER A 2 9.15 43.35 -3.48
C SER A 2 9.86 42.32 -2.62
N ILE A 3 9.72 42.45 -1.31
CA ILE A 3 10.19 41.46 -0.35
C ILE A 3 9.39 40.18 -0.63
N LEU A 4 10.05 39.16 -1.20
CA LEU A 4 9.52 37.81 -1.23
C LEU A 4 9.40 37.36 0.22
N LYS A 5 8.17 37.37 0.76
CA LYS A 5 7.86 36.63 1.98
C LYS A 5 8.08 35.15 1.64
N THR A 6 9.23 34.60 2.02
CA THR A 6 9.43 33.16 2.08
C THR A 6 8.36 32.61 3.02
N GLN A 7 7.31 32.01 2.47
CA GLN A 7 6.37 31.25 3.29
C GLN A 7 7.17 30.13 3.94
N LYS A 8 7.13 30.04 5.28
CA LYS A 8 7.78 28.97 6.01
C LYS A 8 7.11 27.67 5.55
N GLN A 9 7.84 26.84 4.78
CA GLN A 9 7.34 25.58 4.25
C GLN A 9 6.92 24.72 5.45
N GLN A 10 5.62 24.46 5.59
CA GLN A 10 5.11 23.64 6.67
C GLN A 10 5.24 22.17 6.26
N TYR A 11 6.26 21.50 6.80
CA TYR A 11 6.51 20.09 6.50
C TYR A 11 5.54 19.15 7.22
N VAL A 12 5.07 19.53 8.40
CA VAL A 12 4.18 18.71 9.24
C VAL A 12 3.05 19.57 9.77
N THR A 13 1.83 19.03 9.68
CA THR A 13 0.63 19.62 10.29
C THR A 13 0.06 18.66 11.33
N ILE A 14 -0.14 19.15 12.55
CA ILE A 14 -0.71 18.37 13.63
C ILE A 14 -2.18 18.72 13.81
N LYS A 15 -3.04 17.70 13.85
CA LYS A 15 -4.47 17.82 14.09
C LYS A 15 -4.86 16.96 15.28
N GLY A 16 -5.45 17.57 16.31
CA GLY A 16 -6.10 16.83 17.39
C GLY A 16 -7.40 16.19 16.90
N THR A 17 -7.64 14.94 17.29
CA THR A 17 -8.85 14.19 16.95
C THR A 17 -9.41 13.50 18.19
N LYS A 18 -10.63 12.94 18.09
CA LYS A 18 -11.22 12.14 19.17
C LYS A 18 -10.43 10.88 19.50
N ASN A 19 -9.63 10.38 18.55
CA ASN A 19 -8.88 9.13 18.68
C ASN A 19 -7.40 9.34 19.00
N GLY A 20 -6.98 10.59 19.23
CA GLY A 20 -5.59 10.96 19.46
C GLY A 20 -5.11 12.03 18.48
N LEU A 21 -3.84 11.96 18.11
CA LEU A 21 -3.16 12.93 17.26
C LEU A 21 -3.08 12.43 15.82
N THR A 22 -3.32 13.29 14.84
CA THR A 22 -3.03 13.01 13.44
C THR A 22 -1.91 13.91 12.96
N LEU A 23 -0.82 13.29 12.48
CA LEU A 23 0.30 13.97 11.84
C LEU A 23 0.11 13.88 10.33
N GLN A 24 -0.16 15.01 9.69
CA GLN A 24 -0.23 15.11 8.24
C GLN A 24 1.12 15.60 7.72
N LEU A 25 1.83 14.73 7.03
CA LEU A 25 3.15 14.98 6.48
C LEU A 25 3.03 15.52 5.06
N ASN A 26 3.91 16.46 4.70
CA ASN A 26 3.98 17.03 3.36
C ASN A 26 4.67 16.04 2.40
N ASP A 27 4.03 15.70 1.30
CA ASP A 27 4.52 14.80 0.26
C ASP A 27 5.34 15.50 -0.83
N ASP A 28 5.25 16.83 -0.95
CA ASP A 28 5.97 17.65 -1.94
C ASP A 28 7.38 18.11 -1.50
N CYS A 29 7.95 17.48 -0.45
CA CYS A 29 9.27 17.84 0.08
C CYS A 29 10.25 16.65 0.10
N SER A 30 11.52 16.90 0.45
CA SER A 30 12.47 15.80 0.67
C SER A 30 12.15 15.06 1.98
N PHE A 31 12.54 13.79 2.09
CA PHE A 31 12.33 13.03 3.32
C PHE A 31 13.14 13.60 4.49
N ASP A 32 14.36 14.08 4.23
CA ASP A 32 15.20 14.63 5.28
C ASP A 32 14.66 15.97 5.81
N ASP A 33 14.18 16.86 4.93
CA ASP A 33 13.51 18.10 5.35
C ASP A 33 12.24 17.81 6.15
N LEU A 34 11.47 16.81 5.70
CA LEU A 34 10.29 16.34 6.41
C LEU A 34 10.62 15.84 7.81
N LEU A 35 11.66 15.02 7.95
CA LEU A 35 12.09 14.44 9.22
C LEU A 35 12.60 15.52 10.19
N SER A 36 13.36 16.49 9.69
CA SER A 36 13.78 17.66 10.45
C SER A 36 12.59 18.48 10.92
N GLY A 37 11.65 18.79 10.02
CA GLY A 37 10.43 19.51 10.36
C GLY A 37 9.54 18.76 11.35
N LEU A 38 9.47 17.43 11.25
CA LEU A 38 8.75 16.58 12.18
C LEU A 38 9.34 16.70 13.59
N ARG A 39 10.66 16.53 13.74
CA ARG A 39 11.35 16.66 15.03
C ARG A 39 11.13 18.04 15.64
N GLU A 40 11.26 19.11 14.86
CA GLU A 40 10.99 20.47 15.33
C GLU A 40 9.58 20.63 15.89
N VAL A 41 8.57 20.07 15.19
CA VAL A 41 7.18 20.20 15.60
C VAL A 41 6.86 19.33 16.82
N LEU A 42 7.45 18.13 16.94
CA LEU A 42 7.24 17.24 18.08
C LEU A 42 7.94 17.74 19.35
N LEU A 43 9.02 18.51 19.23
CA LEU A 43 9.67 19.18 20.37
C LEU A 43 8.83 20.33 20.97
N LEU A 44 7.81 20.82 20.26
CA LEU A 44 6.93 21.86 20.79
C LEU A 44 6.03 21.24 21.88
N GLU A 45 6.30 21.60 23.13
CA GLU A 45 5.66 21.12 24.38
C GLU A 45 4.11 21.22 24.41
N GLN A 46 3.50 21.89 23.42
CA GLN A 46 2.06 22.08 23.31
C GLN A 46 1.26 20.78 23.00
N TYR A 47 1.93 19.69 22.63
CA TYR A 47 1.31 18.39 22.36
C TYR A 47 1.58 17.35 23.44
N THR A 48 2.49 17.65 24.37
CA THR A 48 2.79 16.88 25.57
C THR A 48 1.95 17.41 26.73
N ASP A 49 0.63 17.49 26.58
CA ASP A 49 -0.26 18.06 27.60
C ASP A 49 -0.34 17.14 28.84
N GLY A 50 0.71 17.21 29.66
CA GLY A 50 0.66 17.50 31.09
C GLY A 50 0.04 16.47 32.02
N ARG A 51 -0.32 15.27 31.57
CA ARG A 51 -0.78 14.21 32.48
C ARG A 51 0.19 13.04 32.45
N GLU A 52 1.08 13.04 33.44
CA GLU A 52 2.00 11.93 33.74
C GLU A 52 1.30 10.58 33.53
N GLY A 53 1.77 9.80 32.54
CA GLY A 53 1.30 8.45 32.27
C GLY A 53 0.28 8.27 31.13
N HIS A 54 -0.25 9.33 30.51
CA HIS A 54 -1.16 9.17 29.38
C HIS A 54 -0.42 9.07 28.04
N LYS A 55 -0.52 7.90 27.40
CA LYS A 55 -0.05 7.67 26.03
C LYS A 55 -1.07 8.20 25.04
N VAL A 56 -0.62 8.98 24.05
CA VAL A 56 -1.43 9.54 22.97
C VAL A 56 -1.21 8.71 21.71
N ASN A 57 -2.29 8.19 21.14
CA ASN A 57 -2.23 7.49 19.87
C ASN A 57 -1.95 8.48 18.73
N VAL A 58 -1.03 8.12 17.85
CA VAL A 58 -0.60 8.92 16.71
C VAL A 58 -0.94 8.20 15.41
N HIS A 59 -1.68 8.88 14.54
CA HIS A 59 -1.96 8.46 13.17
C HIS A 59 -1.13 9.30 12.21
N ILE A 60 -0.26 8.66 11.45
CA ILE A 60 0.63 9.34 10.50
C ILE A 60 0.04 9.22 9.10
N LYS A 61 -0.20 10.36 8.45
CA LYS A 61 -0.67 10.45 7.07
C LYS A 61 0.45 10.99 6.20
N LEU A 62 0.92 10.15 5.29
CA LEU A 62 2.04 10.42 4.39
C LEU A 62 1.60 11.13 3.10
N GLY A 63 0.29 11.17 2.80
CA GLY A 63 -0.23 11.63 1.52
C GLY A 63 0.25 10.72 0.40
N PHE A 64 0.72 11.29 -0.71
CA PHE A 64 1.20 10.55 -1.88
C PHE A 64 2.69 10.14 -1.81
N ARG A 65 3.27 10.13 -0.61
CA ARG A 65 4.65 9.72 -0.39
C ARG A 65 4.75 8.20 -0.15
N TYR A 66 5.57 7.54 -0.96
CA TYR A 66 6.06 6.20 -0.67
C TYR A 66 7.28 6.28 0.26
N LEU A 67 7.37 5.38 1.25
CA LEU A 67 8.55 5.23 2.11
C LEU A 67 9.24 3.90 1.85
N THR A 68 10.57 3.92 1.88
CA THR A 68 11.34 2.68 2.03
C THR A 68 11.29 2.17 3.47
N GLU A 69 11.62 0.90 3.68
CA GLU A 69 11.70 0.29 5.02
C GLU A 69 12.63 1.10 5.97
N ASP A 70 13.76 1.59 5.45
CA ASP A 70 14.70 2.44 6.20
C ASP A 70 14.05 3.78 6.60
N GLN A 71 13.32 4.41 5.68
CA GLN A 71 12.62 5.67 5.94
C GLN A 71 11.49 5.50 6.94
N GLU A 72 10.72 4.40 6.85
CA GLU A 72 9.67 4.08 7.81
C GLU A 72 10.26 3.83 9.21
N THR A 73 11.41 3.17 9.30
CA THR A 73 12.14 2.97 10.55
C THR A 73 12.57 4.31 11.15
N ARG A 74 13.25 5.17 10.37
CA ARG A 74 13.69 6.49 10.81
C ARG A 74 12.52 7.39 11.24
N LEU A 75 11.40 7.33 10.53
CA LEU A 75 10.18 8.05 10.88
C LEU A 75 9.59 7.55 12.20
N THR A 76 9.53 6.23 12.37
CA THR A 76 9.03 5.57 13.57
C THR A 76 9.88 5.92 14.79
N GLU A 77 11.20 5.90 14.64
CA GLU A 77 12.15 6.32 15.66
C GLU A 77 11.92 7.78 16.05
N ALA A 78 11.83 8.70 15.09
CA ALA A 78 11.64 10.12 15.36
C ALA A 78 10.33 10.44 16.13
N VAL A 79 9.26 9.69 15.91
CA VAL A 79 8.02 9.85 16.70
C VAL A 79 8.15 9.19 18.07
N SER A 80 8.82 8.04 18.14
CA SER A 80 9.01 7.26 19.37
C SER A 80 10.05 7.87 20.32
N GLU A 81 10.85 8.84 19.87
CA GLU A 81 11.68 9.71 20.73
C GLU A 81 10.85 10.38 21.84
N ASN A 82 9.56 10.59 21.61
CA ASN A 82 8.63 11.06 22.63
C ASN A 82 7.89 9.87 23.28
N GLU A 83 8.23 9.55 24.54
CA GLU A 83 7.65 8.40 25.27
C GLU A 83 6.12 8.46 25.46
N HIS A 84 5.54 9.65 25.32
CA HIS A 84 4.10 9.88 25.42
C HIS A 84 3.34 9.62 24.11
N LEU A 85 4.04 9.42 22.99
CA LEU A 85 3.43 9.17 21.69
C LEU A 85 3.53 7.69 21.32
N VAL A 86 2.41 7.12 20.86
CA VAL A 86 2.37 5.73 20.37
C VAL A 86 1.83 5.74 18.96
N ILE A 87 2.63 5.27 18.00
CA ILE A 87 2.19 5.14 16.61
C ILE A 87 1.12 4.06 16.53
N HIS A 88 -0.08 4.45 16.09
CA HIS A 88 -1.20 3.55 15.87
C HIS A 88 -1.33 3.14 14.40
N SER A 89 -1.10 4.07 13.46
CA SER A 89 -1.09 3.76 12.03
C SER A 89 -0.16 4.69 11.26
N ILE A 90 0.40 4.14 10.18
CA ILE A 90 1.11 4.88 9.13
C ILE A 90 0.36 4.59 7.83
N GLU A 91 -0.20 5.62 7.22
CA GLU A 91 -1.05 5.53 6.03
C GLU A 91 -0.43 6.30 4.87
N SER A 92 -0.33 5.65 3.71
CA SER A 92 0.08 6.25 2.44
C SER A 92 -1.00 6.02 1.39
N ASP A 93 -1.21 7.02 0.54
CA ASP A 93 -2.17 6.95 -0.56
C ASP A 93 -1.55 6.34 -1.84
N VAL A 94 -0.33 5.77 -1.73
CA VAL A 94 0.35 5.07 -2.83
C VAL A 94 0.73 3.64 -2.44
N MET A 95 0.78 2.77 -3.45
CA MET A 95 1.26 1.38 -3.33
C MET A 95 2.57 1.20 -4.11
N SER A 96 3.31 0.13 -3.82
CA SER A 96 4.52 -0.18 -4.58
C SER A 96 4.19 -0.56 -6.03
N THR A 97 5.15 -0.36 -6.94
CA THR A 97 4.99 -0.80 -8.34
C THR A 97 4.80 -2.31 -8.45
N GLU A 98 5.42 -3.08 -7.55
CA GLU A 98 5.29 -4.53 -7.54
C GLU A 98 3.90 -4.98 -7.11
N GLU A 99 3.34 -4.38 -6.05
CA GLU A 99 1.96 -4.63 -5.65
C GLU A 99 0.97 -4.23 -6.74
N ALA A 100 1.18 -3.07 -7.40
CA ALA A 100 0.36 -2.63 -8.51
C ALA A 100 0.40 -3.61 -9.68
N ARG A 101 1.60 -4.14 -10.02
CA ARG A 101 1.76 -5.17 -11.07
C ARG A 101 1.07 -6.48 -10.68
N ARG A 102 1.23 -6.92 -9.44
CA ARG A 102 0.58 -8.14 -8.93
C ARG A 102 -0.94 -8.03 -9.01
N LEU A 103 -1.51 -6.94 -8.49
CA LEU A 103 -2.96 -6.69 -8.56
C LEU A 103 -3.46 -6.63 -10.00
N LYS A 104 -2.69 -6.02 -10.90
CA LYS A 104 -3.02 -6.01 -12.32
C LYS A 104 -3.00 -7.42 -12.93
N ALA A 105 -1.95 -8.20 -12.67
CA ALA A 105 -1.81 -9.56 -13.19
C ALA A 105 -2.93 -10.48 -12.68
N GLU A 106 -3.28 -10.37 -11.39
CA GLU A 106 -4.40 -11.11 -10.78
C GLU A 106 -5.75 -10.71 -11.39
N ALA A 107 -5.96 -9.43 -11.71
CA ALA A 107 -7.20 -8.92 -12.29
C ALA A 107 -7.28 -9.08 -13.83
N GLU A 108 -6.19 -9.43 -14.50
CA GLU A 108 -6.13 -9.51 -15.95
C GLU A 108 -6.81 -10.79 -16.45
N ILE A 109 -7.84 -10.63 -17.31
CA ILE A 109 -8.50 -11.75 -17.96
C ILE A 109 -7.71 -12.15 -19.20
N THR A 110 -7.01 -13.27 -19.11
CA THR A 110 -6.32 -13.88 -20.25
C THR A 110 -7.32 -14.60 -21.15
N SER A 111 -7.52 -14.09 -22.37
CA SER A 111 -8.42 -14.70 -23.35
C SER A 111 -7.65 -15.61 -24.31
N VAL A 112 -8.01 -16.89 -24.38
CA VAL A 112 -7.33 -17.90 -25.20
C VAL A 112 -8.35 -18.63 -26.07
N ALA A 113 -8.13 -18.67 -27.38
CA ALA A 113 -8.93 -19.46 -28.32
C ALA A 113 -8.15 -20.70 -28.78
N LYS A 114 -8.29 -21.83 -28.06
CA LYS A 114 -7.65 -23.11 -28.43
C LYS A 114 -8.30 -24.31 -27.76
N ILE A 115 -8.01 -25.50 -28.29
CA ILE A 115 -8.35 -26.77 -27.64
C ILE A 115 -7.20 -27.18 -26.70
N VAL A 116 -7.51 -27.48 -25.44
CA VAL A 116 -6.58 -28.10 -24.50
C VAL A 116 -6.67 -29.61 -24.65
N ARG A 117 -5.65 -30.22 -25.24
CA ARG A 117 -5.60 -31.67 -25.52
C ARG A 117 -5.12 -32.47 -24.31
N SER A 118 -5.31 -33.79 -24.36
CA SER A 118 -4.85 -34.70 -23.31
C SER A 118 -3.35 -34.53 -23.04
N GLY A 119 -2.96 -34.43 -21.76
CA GLY A 119 -1.59 -34.21 -21.31
C GLY A 119 -1.16 -32.73 -21.32
N GLN A 120 -1.94 -31.81 -21.90
CA GLN A 120 -1.59 -30.39 -21.89
C GLN A 120 -2.04 -29.71 -20.60
N VAL A 121 -1.20 -28.78 -20.12
CA VAL A 121 -1.52 -27.89 -19.01
C VAL A 121 -1.55 -26.45 -19.54
N LEU A 122 -2.70 -25.79 -19.42
CA LEU A 122 -2.85 -24.35 -19.67
C LEU A 122 -2.74 -23.63 -18.33
N TYR A 123 -1.65 -22.88 -18.15
CA TYR A 123 -1.43 -22.05 -16.97
C TYR A 123 -1.67 -20.57 -17.29
N VAL A 124 -2.38 -19.87 -16.40
CA VAL A 124 -2.47 -18.41 -16.35
C VAL A 124 -2.38 -17.93 -14.90
N GLU A 125 -1.79 -16.75 -14.69
CA GLU A 125 -1.64 -16.16 -13.35
C GLU A 125 -2.97 -15.56 -12.84
N GLY A 126 -3.70 -14.83 -13.68
CA GLY A 126 -5.00 -14.23 -13.34
C GLY A 126 -6.20 -15.07 -13.77
N ASP A 127 -7.25 -14.39 -14.21
CA ASP A 127 -8.48 -15.00 -14.70
C ASP A 127 -8.29 -15.57 -16.13
N LEU A 128 -8.93 -16.70 -16.45
CA LEU A 128 -8.91 -17.32 -17.79
C LEU A 128 -10.26 -17.24 -18.48
N LEU A 129 -10.31 -16.72 -19.70
CA LEU A 129 -11.39 -16.94 -20.66
C LEU A 129 -10.92 -17.90 -21.76
N LEU A 130 -11.34 -19.16 -21.71
CA LEU A 130 -11.06 -20.15 -22.74
C LEU A 130 -12.21 -20.24 -23.75
N ILE A 131 -11.92 -19.89 -25.00
CA ILE A 131 -12.79 -20.12 -26.16
C ILE A 131 -12.30 -21.37 -26.89
N GLY A 132 -12.59 -22.53 -26.31
CA GLY A 132 -12.36 -23.83 -26.94
C GLY A 132 -12.63 -24.97 -25.98
N ASP A 133 -12.44 -26.20 -26.45
CA ASP A 133 -12.71 -27.40 -25.64
C ASP A 133 -11.53 -27.79 -24.75
N VAL A 134 -11.84 -28.41 -23.61
CA VAL A 134 -10.87 -29.14 -22.80
C VAL A 134 -11.15 -30.64 -22.93
N ASN A 135 -10.25 -31.34 -23.62
CA ASN A 135 -10.34 -32.78 -23.80
C ASN A 135 -9.99 -33.52 -22.50
N PRO A 136 -10.47 -34.77 -22.32
CA PRO A 136 -10.10 -35.60 -21.17
C PRO A 136 -8.58 -35.71 -21.03
N GLY A 137 -8.07 -35.47 -19.82
CA GLY A 137 -6.64 -35.46 -19.51
C GLY A 137 -5.94 -34.13 -19.81
N GLY A 138 -6.64 -33.13 -20.34
CA GLY A 138 -6.19 -31.74 -20.34
C GLY A 138 -6.43 -31.08 -18.97
N THR A 139 -5.62 -30.08 -18.66
CA THR A 139 -5.60 -29.40 -17.35
C THR A 139 -5.59 -27.89 -17.54
N ILE A 140 -6.43 -27.19 -16.78
CA ILE A 140 -6.38 -25.73 -16.62
C ILE A 140 -5.86 -25.43 -15.21
N ARG A 141 -4.93 -24.49 -15.11
CA ARG A 141 -4.44 -23.88 -13.87
C ARG A 141 -4.54 -22.37 -14.01
N ALA A 142 -5.53 -21.78 -13.37
CA ALA A 142 -5.66 -20.33 -13.25
C ALA A 142 -5.35 -19.94 -11.80
N GLY A 143 -4.60 -18.87 -11.58
CA GLY A 143 -4.49 -18.28 -10.23
C GLY A 143 -5.76 -17.54 -9.84
N GLY A 144 -6.54 -17.06 -10.81
CA GLY A 144 -7.88 -16.53 -10.63
C GLY A 144 -9.00 -17.52 -10.98
N LYS A 145 -10.15 -16.97 -11.38
CA LYS A 145 -11.30 -17.70 -11.91
C LYS A 145 -11.02 -18.16 -13.34
N TYR A 146 -11.77 -19.15 -13.81
CA TYR A 146 -11.78 -19.50 -15.23
C TYR A 146 -13.19 -19.69 -15.76
N PHE A 147 -13.36 -19.34 -17.03
CA PHE A 147 -14.57 -19.59 -17.81
C PHE A 147 -14.19 -20.28 -19.12
N CYS A 148 -14.95 -21.32 -19.47
CA CYS A 148 -14.78 -22.05 -20.73
C CYS A 148 -16.08 -21.96 -21.52
N ALA A 149 -16.02 -21.36 -22.70
CA ALA A 149 -17.19 -21.13 -23.55
C ALA A 149 -17.70 -22.39 -24.28
N TRP A 150 -16.98 -23.52 -24.15
CA TRP A 150 -17.29 -24.79 -24.80
C TRP A 150 -17.11 -26.00 -23.85
N ARG A 151 -17.15 -27.22 -24.38
CA ARG A 151 -17.43 -28.45 -23.61
C ARG A 151 -16.20 -28.95 -22.88
N ILE A 152 -16.29 -29.04 -21.55
CA ILE A 152 -15.29 -29.72 -20.70
C ILE A 152 -15.69 -31.19 -20.54
N LYS A 153 -14.90 -32.12 -21.07
CA LYS A 153 -15.26 -33.56 -21.08
C LYS A 153 -14.75 -34.35 -19.87
N ARG A 154 -13.65 -33.92 -19.25
CA ARG A 154 -13.07 -34.38 -17.95
C ARG A 154 -11.73 -33.66 -17.73
N CYS A 155 -11.74 -32.54 -17.01
CA CYS A 155 -10.53 -31.77 -16.70
C CYS A 155 -10.07 -32.06 -15.27
N GLY A 156 -8.78 -32.25 -15.06
CA GLY A 156 -8.20 -32.15 -13.72
C GLY A 156 -8.10 -30.68 -13.34
N ALA A 157 -9.19 -30.07 -12.87
CA ALA A 157 -9.13 -28.70 -12.36
C ALA A 157 -8.38 -28.70 -11.02
N CYS A 158 -7.25 -28.01 -10.96
CA CYS A 158 -6.49 -27.84 -9.73
C CYS A 158 -6.39 -26.33 -9.48
N TRP A 159 -7.13 -25.86 -8.48
CA TRP A 159 -7.00 -24.49 -7.96
C TRP A 159 -5.68 -24.41 -7.20
N MET A 160 -4.92 -23.34 -7.43
CA MET A 160 -3.72 -23.01 -6.64
C MET A 160 -4.08 -22.04 -5.52
#